data_AF-A0A6P7GGF3-F1
#
_entry.id   AF-A0A6P7GGF3-F1
#
_cell.length_a   1.000
_cell.length_b   1.000
_cell.length_c   1.000
_cell.angle_alpha   90.00
_cell.angle_beta   90.00
_cell.angle_gamma   90.00
#
_symmetry.space_group_name_H-M   'P 1'
#
loop_
_entity.id
_entity.type
_entity.pdbx_description
1 polymer ?
#
loop_
_entity_poly.entity_id
_entity_poly.type
_entity_poly.pdbx_seq_one_letter_code
_entity_poly.pdbx_strand_id
1 'polypeptide(L)'
;LENSGDPLDFKNHQSLPYWNCVYFLIVTMSTVGYGDVYCHTVLGRGFLVFFLLVGLAIFASCIPEIIDLIGTRPKYGGTLKNERGRRHIVVCGHITYESVSHFLKDFLHEDREDVDVEVVFLHRKEPDLELEGLLKRHYTTVEFFQGTMMNAVDLERVKVSFRALRLRS
;
A
#
# COMPACT_ATOMS: atom_id res chain seq x y z
N LEU A 1 -32.55 -15.49 -19.23
CA LEU A 1 -32.23 -16.53 -20.24
C LEU A 1 -32.60 -17.92 -19.72
N GLU A 2 -32.16 -18.27 -18.52
CA GLU A 2 -32.39 -19.61 -17.97
C GLU A 2 -33.86 -19.94 -17.64
N ASN A 3 -34.61 -18.96 -17.12
CA ASN A 3 -36.05 -19.10 -16.84
C ASN A 3 -36.94 -19.14 -18.09
N SER A 4 -36.35 -19.10 -19.30
CA SER A 4 -37.09 -19.07 -20.57
C SER A 4 -37.06 -20.41 -21.31
N GLY A 5 -36.25 -21.38 -20.88
CA GLY A 5 -36.05 -22.66 -21.60
C GLY A 5 -35.19 -22.53 -22.86
N ASP A 6 -34.88 -23.67 -23.48
CA ASP A 6 -34.11 -23.72 -24.73
C ASP A 6 -35.03 -23.52 -25.95
N PRO A 7 -34.52 -22.95 -27.06
CA PRO A 7 -35.30 -22.84 -28.27
C PRO A 7 -35.54 -24.25 -28.79
N LEU A 8 -36.82 -24.54 -29.10
CA LEU A 8 -37.42 -25.85 -29.47
C LEU A 8 -38.12 -26.61 -28.34
N ASP A 9 -37.83 -26.32 -27.07
CA ASP A 9 -38.59 -26.90 -25.94
C ASP A 9 -38.63 -25.91 -24.76
N PHE A 10 -39.73 -25.15 -24.66
CA PHE A 10 -39.94 -24.07 -23.67
C PHE A 10 -40.22 -24.61 -22.25
N LYS A 11 -39.70 -25.78 -21.92
CA LYS A 11 -39.84 -26.39 -20.60
C LYS A 11 -38.77 -25.84 -19.68
N ASN A 12 -39.22 -25.07 -18.69
CA ASN A 12 -38.35 -24.49 -17.68
C ASN A 12 -37.69 -25.61 -16.85
N HIS A 13 -36.39 -25.82 -17.02
CA HIS A 13 -35.68 -26.91 -16.34
C HIS A 13 -35.35 -26.58 -14.88
N GLN A 14 -35.14 -25.29 -14.55
CA GLN A 14 -34.98 -24.85 -13.17
C GLN A 14 -35.32 -23.38 -12.99
N SER A 15 -35.97 -23.05 -11.87
CA SER A 15 -36.16 -21.67 -11.41
C SER A 15 -35.04 -21.34 -10.43
N LEU A 16 -33.94 -20.78 -10.92
CA LEU A 16 -32.86 -20.32 -10.04
C LEU A 16 -33.23 -18.98 -9.39
N PRO A 17 -33.16 -18.86 -8.05
CA PRO A 17 -33.24 -17.57 -7.38
C PRO A 17 -32.08 -16.67 -7.80
N TYR A 18 -32.32 -15.36 -7.87
CA TYR A 18 -31.30 -14.36 -8.24
C TYR A 18 -30.00 -14.50 -7.43
N TRP A 19 -30.10 -14.74 -6.13
CA TRP A 19 -28.94 -14.91 -5.24
C TRP A 19 -28.08 -16.13 -5.59
N ASN A 20 -28.69 -17.21 -6.09
CA ASN A 20 -27.94 -18.39 -6.54
C ASN A 20 -27.19 -18.09 -7.85
N CYS A 21 -27.77 -17.27 -8.73
CA CYS A 21 -27.08 -16.80 -9.93
C CYS A 21 -25.89 -15.90 -9.59
N VAL A 22 -26.04 -14.99 -8.61
CA VAL A 22 -24.92 -14.15 -8.12
C VAL A 22 -23.82 -15.00 -7.51
N TYR A 23 -24.17 -15.96 -6.64
CA TYR A 23 -23.22 -16.91 -6.06
C TYR A 23 -22.46 -17.68 -7.14
N PHE A 24 -23.16 -18.27 -8.10
CA PHE A 24 -22.57 -19.02 -9.21
C PHE A 24 -21.62 -18.14 -10.04
N LEU A 25 -22.00 -16.91 -10.34
CA LEU A 25 -21.21 -15.95 -11.10
C LEU A 25 -19.92 -15.57 -10.34
N ILE A 26 -20.00 -15.31 -9.03
CA ILE A 26 -18.82 -15.04 -8.19
C ILE A 26 -17.89 -16.26 -8.12
N VAL A 27 -18.42 -17.46 -7.86
CA VAL A 27 -17.64 -18.72 -7.77
C VAL A 27 -16.95 -19.07 -9.09
N THR A 28 -17.59 -18.78 -10.22
CA THR A 28 -17.02 -19.07 -11.54
C THR A 28 -16.01 -18.00 -11.96
N MET A 29 -16.26 -16.72 -11.64
CA MET A 29 -15.28 -15.64 -11.86
C MET A 29 -14.02 -15.79 -11.00
N SER A 30 -14.15 -16.29 -9.76
CA SER A 30 -13.01 -16.59 -8.91
C SER A 30 -12.27 -17.88 -9.31
N THR A 31 -12.67 -18.51 -10.41
CA THR A 31 -12.11 -19.77 -10.95
C THR A 31 -12.24 -20.99 -10.02
N VAL A 32 -13.10 -20.92 -8.99
CA VAL A 32 -13.33 -22.03 -8.05
C VAL A 32 -14.22 -23.11 -8.67
N GLY A 33 -15.36 -22.72 -9.24
CA GLY A 33 -16.22 -23.61 -10.04
C GLY A 33 -16.69 -24.89 -9.33
N TYR A 34 -17.37 -24.79 -8.18
CA TYR A 34 -17.85 -25.95 -7.42
C TYR A 34 -18.78 -26.90 -8.20
N GLY A 35 -19.51 -26.38 -9.20
CA GLY A 35 -20.42 -27.17 -10.04
C GLY A 35 -21.74 -27.56 -9.35
N ASP A 36 -22.03 -26.95 -8.20
CA ASP A 36 -23.27 -27.10 -7.43
C ASP A 36 -24.47 -26.36 -8.05
N VAL A 37 -24.20 -25.23 -8.69
CA VAL A 37 -25.16 -24.46 -9.49
C VAL A 37 -24.57 -24.31 -10.89
N TYR A 38 -25.33 -24.70 -11.93
CA TYR A 38 -24.91 -24.55 -13.32
C TYR A 38 -26.12 -24.39 -14.25
N CYS A 39 -25.90 -23.74 -15.39
CA CYS A 39 -26.97 -23.57 -16.37
C CYS A 39 -27.24 -24.89 -17.12
N HIS A 40 -28.50 -25.32 -17.15
CA HIS A 40 -28.91 -26.51 -17.91
C HIS A 40 -29.19 -26.19 -19.39
N THR A 41 -29.70 -24.98 -19.68
CA THR A 41 -30.06 -24.53 -21.04
C THR A 41 -28.81 -24.31 -21.91
N VAL A 42 -28.83 -24.78 -23.15
CA VAL A 42 -27.78 -24.58 -24.16
C VAL A 42 -27.55 -23.09 -24.43
N LEU A 43 -28.62 -22.29 -24.54
CA LEU A 43 -28.48 -20.83 -24.70
C LEU A 43 -27.83 -20.16 -23.48
N GLY A 44 -28.22 -20.58 -22.27
CA GLY A 44 -27.64 -20.07 -21.01
C GLY A 44 -26.16 -20.38 -20.90
N ARG A 45 -25.73 -21.59 -21.29
CA ARG A 45 -24.31 -21.99 -21.32
C ARG A 45 -23.50 -21.14 -22.30
N GLY A 46 -24.01 -20.91 -23.51
CA GLY A 46 -23.33 -20.07 -24.50
C GLY A 46 -23.16 -18.62 -24.03
N PHE A 47 -24.22 -18.03 -23.48
CA PHE A 47 -24.17 -16.68 -22.91
C PHE A 47 -23.19 -16.58 -21.73
N LEU A 48 -23.20 -17.59 -20.85
CA LEU A 48 -22.32 -17.65 -19.70
C LEU A 48 -20.84 -17.69 -20.09
N VAL A 49 -20.46 -18.51 -21.06
CA VAL A 49 -19.08 -18.60 -21.53
C VAL A 49 -18.60 -17.25 -22.07
N PHE A 50 -19.42 -16.57 -22.88
CA PHE A 50 -19.08 -15.23 -23.38
C PHE A 50 -18.96 -14.21 -22.23
N PHE A 51 -19.92 -14.20 -21.31
CA PHE A 51 -19.93 -13.29 -20.17
C PHE A 51 -18.73 -13.50 -19.24
N LEU A 52 -18.31 -14.75 -19.01
CA LEU A 52 -17.13 -15.07 -18.21
C LEU A 52 -15.82 -14.64 -18.88
N LEU A 53 -15.67 -14.82 -20.20
CA LEU A 53 -14.48 -14.37 -20.91
C LEU A 53 -14.32 -12.84 -20.82
N VAL A 54 -15.40 -12.10 -21.05
CA VAL A 54 -15.40 -10.64 -20.94
C VAL A 54 -15.20 -10.20 -19.49
N GLY A 55 -15.93 -10.83 -18.55
CA GLY A 55 -15.84 -10.53 -17.13
C GLY A 55 -14.45 -10.78 -16.55
N LEU A 56 -13.79 -11.87 -16.94
CA LEU A 56 -12.42 -12.19 -16.52
C LEU A 56 -11.41 -11.17 -17.07
N ALA A 57 -11.56 -10.75 -18.33
CA ALA A 57 -10.68 -9.75 -18.94
C ALA A 57 -10.79 -8.39 -18.23
N ILE A 58 -12.02 -7.96 -17.90
CA ILE A 58 -12.25 -6.72 -17.14
C ILE A 58 -11.69 -6.87 -15.72
N PHE A 59 -11.99 -7.97 -15.04
CA PHE A 59 -11.55 -8.21 -13.67
C PHE A 59 -10.02 -8.26 -13.55
N ALA A 60 -9.33 -8.95 -14.46
CA ALA A 60 -7.87 -8.97 -14.53
C ALA A 60 -7.27 -7.58 -14.73
N SER A 61 -7.97 -6.69 -15.44
CA SER A 61 -7.52 -5.31 -15.68
C SER A 61 -7.81 -4.40 -14.48
N CYS A 62 -8.91 -4.63 -13.76
CA CYS A 62 -9.30 -3.80 -12.61
C CYS A 62 -8.51 -4.12 -11.33
N ILE A 63 -8.05 -5.36 -11.13
CA ILE A 63 -7.30 -5.73 -9.92
C ILE A 63 -6.07 -4.85 -9.69
N PRO A 64 -5.16 -4.66 -10.67
CA PRO A 64 -3.98 -3.82 -10.48
C PRO A 64 -4.34 -2.37 -10.10
N GLU A 65 -5.35 -1.80 -10.76
CA GLU A 65 -5.81 -0.44 -10.49
C GLU A 65 -6.39 -0.27 -9.09
N ILE A 66 -7.17 -1.26 -8.62
CA ILE A 66 -7.69 -1.30 -7.25
C ILE A 66 -6.56 -1.46 -6.23
N ILE A 67 -5.57 -2.33 -6.51
CA ILE A 67 -4.41 -2.53 -5.64
C ILE A 67 -3.58 -1.26 -5.55
N ASP A 68 -3.35 -0.56 -6.66
CA ASP A 68 -2.62 0.71 -6.66
C ASP A 68 -3.40 1.77 -5.88
N LEU A 69 -4.72 1.87 -6.07
CA LEU A 69 -5.55 2.82 -5.34
C LEU A 69 -5.55 2.56 -3.83
N ILE A 70 -5.64 1.30 -3.40
CA ILE A 70 -5.65 0.93 -1.97
C ILE A 70 -4.23 0.94 -1.36
N GLY A 71 -3.22 0.59 -2.15
CA GLY A 71 -1.82 0.44 -1.75
C GLY A 71 -1.07 1.75 -1.60
N THR A 72 -1.60 2.87 -2.09
CA THR A 72 -0.97 4.21 -2.04
C THR A 72 -0.89 4.84 -0.65
N ARG A 73 -0.99 4.08 0.45
CA ARG A 73 -0.65 4.62 1.78
C ARG A 73 0.88 4.71 1.87
N PRO A 74 1.49 5.92 1.81
CA PRO A 74 2.93 6.03 1.92
C PRO A 74 3.37 5.51 3.29
N LYS A 75 4.15 4.43 3.29
CA LYS A 75 4.66 3.77 4.51
C LYS A 75 5.44 4.74 5.40
N TYR A 76 6.15 5.67 4.77
CA TYR A 76 6.94 6.73 5.41
C TYR A 76 6.23 8.10 5.35
N GLY A 77 4.89 8.06 5.31
CA GLY A 77 4.01 9.22 5.40
C GLY A 77 3.87 9.76 6.83
N GLY A 78 2.84 10.59 7.05
CA GLY A 78 2.48 11.07 8.39
C GLY A 78 3.27 12.31 8.85
N THR A 79 3.07 12.68 10.12
CA THR A 79 3.63 13.88 10.77
C THR A 79 4.37 13.48 12.04
N LEU A 80 5.55 14.06 12.26
CA LEU A 80 6.35 13.85 13.47
C LEU A 80 5.54 14.22 14.72
N LYS A 81 5.37 13.27 15.64
CA LYS A 81 4.74 13.54 16.93
C LYS A 81 5.79 14.20 17.82
N ASN A 82 5.49 15.41 18.29
CA ASN A 82 6.42 16.11 19.16
C ASN A 82 6.15 15.60 20.58
N GLU A 83 6.98 14.66 21.04
CA GLU A 83 7.03 14.31 22.45
C GLU A 83 7.54 15.52 23.23
N ARG A 84 6.69 16.08 24.10
CA ARG A 84 6.93 17.35 24.81
C ARG A 84 8.28 17.31 25.54
N GLY A 85 9.30 17.92 24.94
CA GLY A 85 10.62 18.13 25.55
C GLY A 85 11.82 17.56 24.78
N ARG A 86 11.61 16.59 23.87
CA ARG A 86 12.72 16.01 23.10
C ARG A 86 13.09 16.93 21.96
N ARG A 87 14.38 17.24 21.84
CA ARG A 87 14.88 18.03 20.69
C ARG A 87 14.99 17.08 19.50
N HIS A 88 14.72 17.54 18.29
CA HIS A 88 14.93 16.72 17.10
C HIS A 88 15.79 17.45 16.07
N ILE A 89 16.57 16.69 15.30
CA ILE A 89 17.40 17.19 14.21
C ILE A 89 16.91 16.55 12.91
N VAL A 90 16.67 17.38 11.90
CA VAL A 90 16.27 16.89 10.58
C VAL A 90 17.49 16.78 9.67
N VAL A 91 17.78 15.57 9.22
CA VAL A 91 18.87 15.26 8.29
C VAL A 91 18.29 15.06 6.89
N CYS A 92 18.85 15.78 5.92
CA CYS A 92 18.47 15.74 4.52
C CYS A 92 19.69 15.71 3.61
N GLY A 93 19.48 15.30 2.36
CA GLY A 93 20.52 15.28 1.33
C GLY A 93 20.76 13.86 0.81
N HIS A 94 22.03 13.50 0.67
CA HIS A 94 22.45 12.18 0.21
C HIS A 94 22.37 11.16 1.36
N ILE A 95 21.20 10.53 1.48
CA ILE A 95 20.90 9.56 2.53
C ILE A 95 21.10 8.16 1.93
N THR A 96 22.25 7.56 2.22
CA THR A 96 22.59 6.16 1.87
C THR A 96 22.95 5.37 3.12
N TYR A 97 22.90 4.04 3.06
CA TYR A 97 23.26 3.16 4.17
C TYR A 97 24.62 3.52 4.79
N GLU A 98 25.66 3.73 3.96
CA GLU A 98 27.00 4.08 4.44
C GLU A 98 27.00 5.41 5.20
N SER A 99 26.46 6.48 4.60
CA SER A 99 26.42 7.81 5.22
C SER A 99 25.65 7.81 6.55
N VAL A 100 24.51 7.12 6.60
CA VAL A 100 23.66 7.03 7.80
C VAL A 100 24.33 6.16 8.87
N SER A 101 24.95 5.04 8.49
CA SER A 101 25.66 4.15 9.41
C SER A 101 26.82 4.86 10.10
N HIS A 102 27.63 5.59 9.34
CA HIS A 102 28.71 6.40 9.90
C HIS A 102 28.17 7.52 10.78
N PHE A 103 27.17 8.28 10.30
CA PHE A 103 26.56 9.35 11.08
C PHE A 103 25.98 8.85 12.42
N LEU A 104 25.21 7.76 12.41
CA LEU A 104 24.61 7.23 13.63
C LEU A 104 25.67 6.70 14.61
N LYS A 105 26.75 6.06 14.14
CA LYS A 105 27.86 5.63 15.00
C LYS A 105 28.54 6.80 15.70
N ASP A 106 28.74 7.91 15.01
CA ASP A 106 29.44 9.09 15.55
C ASP A 106 28.51 9.97 16.41
N PHE A 107 27.22 10.02 16.07
CA PHE A 107 26.21 10.87 16.71
C PHE A 107 25.56 10.22 17.93
N LEU A 108 25.30 8.91 17.90
CA LEU A 108 24.67 8.14 18.99
C LEU A 108 25.70 7.39 19.86
N HIS A 109 26.96 7.82 19.89
CA HIS A 109 28.00 7.18 20.69
C HIS A 109 27.68 7.29 22.20
N GLU A 110 27.83 6.20 22.96
CA GLU A 110 27.49 6.11 24.40
C GLU A 110 28.30 7.09 25.27
N ASP A 111 29.46 7.55 24.79
CA ASP A 111 30.31 8.54 25.46
C ASP A 111 29.72 9.97 25.47
N ARG A 112 28.58 10.21 24.81
CA ARG A 112 27.90 11.51 24.83
C ARG A 112 26.88 11.56 25.95
N GLU A 113 27.17 12.37 26.97
CA GLU A 113 26.37 12.51 28.20
C GLU A 113 24.96 13.09 28.01
N ASP A 114 24.59 13.56 26.81
CA ASP A 114 23.37 14.37 26.64
C ASP A 114 22.73 14.22 25.25
N VAL A 115 22.16 13.05 24.95
CA VAL A 115 21.51 12.80 23.65
C VAL A 115 20.04 12.44 23.80
N ASP A 116 19.27 13.27 24.52
CA ASP A 116 17.80 13.30 24.37
C ASP A 116 17.42 14.06 23.08
N VAL A 117 18.03 13.63 21.96
CA VAL A 117 17.86 14.20 20.63
C VAL A 117 17.44 13.10 19.66
N GLU A 118 16.30 13.31 19.02
CA GLU A 118 15.79 12.43 17.98
C GLU A 118 16.32 12.84 16.60
N VAL A 119 16.76 11.86 15.80
CA VAL A 119 17.25 12.10 14.44
C VAL A 119 16.14 11.76 13.45
N VAL A 120 15.74 12.75 12.66
CA VAL A 120 14.68 12.56 11.67
C VAL A 120 15.25 12.70 10.27
N PHE A 121 15.21 11.63 9.49
CA PHE A 121 15.65 11.63 8.10
C PHE A 121 14.50 12.01 7.18
N LEU A 122 14.73 12.96 6.27
CA LEU A 122 13.76 13.36 5.25
C LEU A 122 14.38 13.18 3.85
N HIS A 123 13.84 12.24 3.07
CA HIS A 123 14.33 11.88 1.75
C HIS A 123 13.19 11.65 0.74
N ARG A 124 13.47 11.85 -0.56
CA ARG A 124 12.44 11.73 -1.61
C ARG A 124 12.08 10.26 -1.91
N LYS A 125 13.09 9.40 -1.94
CA LYS A 125 12.97 7.98 -2.24
C LYS A 125 12.80 7.19 -0.95
N GLU A 126 12.08 6.07 -1.01
CA GLU A 126 12.02 5.12 0.09
C GLU A 126 13.40 4.52 0.38
N PRO A 127 13.71 4.20 1.65
CA PRO A 127 14.97 3.59 2.02
C PRO A 127 15.04 2.16 1.46
N ASP A 128 16.21 1.79 0.92
CA ASP A 128 16.45 0.40 0.50
C ASP A 128 16.47 -0.53 1.74
N LEU A 129 16.34 -1.85 1.55
CA LEU A 129 16.15 -2.83 2.63
C LEU A 129 17.24 -2.76 3.73
N GLU A 130 18.49 -2.49 3.34
CA GLU A 130 19.61 -2.35 4.29
C GLU A 130 19.46 -1.10 5.18
N LEU A 131 19.08 0.03 4.58
CA LEU A 131 18.82 1.26 5.31
C LEU A 131 17.56 1.13 6.16
N GLU A 132 16.50 0.49 5.67
CA GLU A 132 15.31 0.19 6.48
C GLU A 132 15.67 -0.67 7.71
N GLY A 133 16.54 -1.67 7.54
CA GLY A 133 17.06 -2.48 8.63
C GLY A 133 17.84 -1.66 9.67
N LEU A 134 18.68 -0.72 9.21
CA LEU A 134 19.43 0.18 10.07
C LEU A 134 18.53 1.14 10.86
N LEU A 135 17.50 1.70 10.21
CA LEU A 135 16.52 2.59 10.83
C LEU A 135 15.71 1.85 11.89
N LYS A 136 15.21 0.64 11.58
CA LYS A 136 14.45 -0.19 12.52
C LYS A 136 15.26 -0.59 13.76
N ARG A 137 16.58 -0.78 13.61
CA ARG A 137 17.46 -1.07 14.75
C ARG A 137 17.49 0.08 15.77
N HIS A 138 17.29 1.31 15.32
CA HIS A 138 17.32 2.52 16.16
C HIS A 138 15.95 3.22 16.19
N TYR A 139 14.85 2.46 16.16
CA TYR A 139 13.49 3.03 16.02
C TYR A 139 13.07 4.00 17.15
N THR A 140 13.75 3.97 18.31
CA THR A 140 13.47 4.84 19.46
C THR A 140 14.13 6.21 19.36
N THR A 141 15.13 6.35 18.51
CA THR A 141 15.93 7.58 18.34
C THR A 141 15.96 8.08 16.91
N VAL A 142 15.48 7.28 15.96
CA VAL A 142 15.52 7.58 14.53
C VAL A 142 14.16 7.37 13.88
N GLU A 143 13.66 8.42 13.21
CA GLU A 143 12.49 8.35 12.34
C GLU A 143 12.84 8.71 10.89
N PHE A 144 12.09 8.17 9.93
CA PHE A 144 12.26 8.46 8.51
C PHE A 144 10.93 8.90 7.89
N PHE A 145 10.97 10.02 7.17
CA PHE A 145 9.85 10.56 6.41
C PHE A 145 10.19 10.66 4.93
N GLN A 146 9.23 10.27 4.10
CA GLN A 146 9.28 10.53 2.67
C GLN A 146 8.80 11.96 2.39
N GLY A 147 9.66 12.76 1.75
CA GLY A 147 9.36 14.13 1.37
C GLY A 147 10.59 14.91 0.94
N THR A 148 10.39 16.21 0.67
CA THR A 148 11.46 17.09 0.19
C THR A 148 11.52 18.38 0.99
N MET A 149 12.71 18.91 1.24
CA MET A 149 12.85 20.23 1.86
C MET A 149 12.33 21.40 1.01
N MET A 150 12.07 21.17 -0.29
CA MET A 150 11.51 22.20 -1.18
C MET A 150 9.99 22.35 -1.00
N ASN A 151 9.36 21.43 -0.27
CA ASN A 151 7.92 21.42 -0.06
C ASN A 151 7.61 21.89 1.37
N ALA A 152 6.84 22.98 1.49
CA ALA A 152 6.46 23.54 2.78
C ALA A 152 5.65 22.56 3.63
N VAL A 153 4.80 21.74 3.00
CA VAL A 153 4.01 20.70 3.69
C VAL A 153 4.91 19.66 4.34
N ASP A 154 5.97 19.23 3.65
CA ASP A 154 6.92 18.28 4.21
C ASP A 154 7.72 18.89 5.36
N LEU A 155 8.13 20.16 5.25
CA LEU A 155 8.79 20.86 6.36
C LEU A 155 7.90 20.98 7.61
N GLU A 156 6.61 21.25 7.42
CA GLU A 156 5.62 21.29 8.51
C GLU A 156 5.43 19.89 9.12
N ARG A 157 5.40 18.83 8.31
CA ARG A 157 5.30 17.44 8.77
C ARG A 157 6.45 17.04 9.69
N VAL A 158 7.67 17.50 9.39
CA VAL A 158 8.86 17.25 10.23
C VAL A 158 9.08 18.35 11.28
N LYS A 159 8.13 19.27 11.44
CA LYS A 159 8.15 20.36 12.43
C LYS A 159 9.47 21.12 12.44
N VAL A 160 10.01 21.41 11.26
CA VAL A 160 11.22 22.22 11.12
C VAL A 160 10.87 23.65 11.51
N SER A 161 11.20 24.03 12.74
CA SER A 161 11.30 25.45 13.08
C SER A 161 12.64 25.94 12.53
N PHE A 162 12.63 26.93 11.64
CA PHE A 162 13.82 27.52 11.01
C PHE A 162 14.73 28.17 12.07
N ARG A 163 15.49 27.36 12.81
CA ARG A 163 16.67 27.77 13.55
C ARG A 163 17.86 27.22 12.77
N ALA A 164 18.39 28.06 11.89
CA ALA A 164 19.59 27.77 11.13
C ALA A 164 20.76 27.47 12.08
N LEU A 165 20.98 26.19 12.38
CA LEU A 165 22.20 25.70 13.00
C LEU A 165 23.29 25.75 11.95
N ARG A 166 23.89 26.93 11.81
CA ARG A 166 25.13 27.14 11.07
C ARG A 166 26.21 26.36 11.82
N LEU A 167 26.49 25.14 11.36
CA LEU A 167 27.66 24.38 11.80
C LEU A 167 28.88 25.27 11.55
N ARG A 168 29.48 25.78 12.63
CA ARG A 168 30.78 26.45 12.57
C ARG A 168 31.81 25.36 12.25
N SER A 169 32.44 25.52 11.09
CA SER A 169 33.68 24.84 10.71
C SER A 169 34.81 25.13 11.70
#